data_AF-A0A925SM97-F1
#
_entry.id   AF-A0A925SM97-F1
#
_cell.length_a   1.000
_cell.length_b   1.000
_cell.length_c   1.000
_cell.angle_alpha   90.00
_cell.angle_beta   90.00
_cell.angle_gamma   90.00
#
_symmetry.space_group_name_H-M   'P 1'
#
loop_
_entity.id
_entity.type
_entity.pdbx_description
1 polymer ?
#
loop_
_entity_poly.entity_id
_entity_poly.type
_entity_poly.pdbx_seq_one_letter_code
_entity_poly.pdbx_strand_id
1 'polypeptide(L)'
;YNRIMKVAHVGVGIADLDRIDRDNILGATLWAMAQAVAALGVEPKLVLVDGNKAPRLAMAARTIVKGDAKCLSIAAASIIAKVTRDRMMLDLDTRYPGYGFAQHKGYGTEEHRDAVLRIGRCPEHRETFLRKLMASRIDPGQLGLLGEAADAVDATDADVSLGVANED
;
A
#
# COMPACT_ATOMS: atom_id res chain seq x y z
N TYR A 1 -22.67 1.65 -12.38
CA TYR A 1 -22.10 2.93 -11.90
C TYR A 1 -23.08 4.11 -12.04
N ASN A 2 -23.38 4.60 -13.26
CA ASN A 2 -24.20 5.81 -13.45
C ASN A 2 -25.56 5.78 -12.73
N ARG A 3 -26.23 4.62 -12.71
CA ARG A 3 -27.49 4.48 -11.99
C ARG A 3 -27.33 4.63 -10.48
N ILE A 4 -26.27 4.06 -9.90
CA ILE A 4 -25.97 4.17 -8.45
C ILE A 4 -25.75 5.63 -8.08
N MET A 5 -24.90 6.35 -8.83
CA MET A 5 -24.62 7.77 -8.59
C MET A 5 -25.86 8.68 -8.68
N LYS A 6 -26.90 8.27 -9.41
CA LYS A 6 -28.15 9.04 -9.53
C LYS A 6 -29.14 8.82 -8.38
N VAL A 7 -29.05 7.69 -7.67
CA VAL A 7 -30.11 7.26 -6.75
C VAL A 7 -29.63 6.95 -5.34
N ALA A 8 -28.32 6.95 -5.10
CA ALA A 8 -27.72 6.66 -3.80
C ALA A 8 -26.74 7.77 -3.39
N HIS A 9 -26.63 7.99 -2.09
CA HIS A 9 -25.51 8.72 -1.52
C HIS A 9 -24.25 7.88 -1.64
N VAL A 10 -23.16 8.49 -2.10
CA VAL A 10 -21.89 7.80 -2.35
C VAL A 10 -20.75 8.64 -1.78
N GLY A 11 -20.03 8.05 -0.82
CA GLY A 11 -18.75 8.55 -0.35
C GLY A 11 -17.61 7.67 -0.87
N VAL A 12 -16.44 8.28 -1.10
CA VAL A 12 -15.24 7.60 -1.56
C VAL A 12 -14.08 7.97 -0.66
N GLY A 13 -13.33 6.98 -0.20
CA GLY A 13 -12.08 7.16 0.53
C GLY A 13 -10.92 6.54 -0.24
N ILE A 14 -9.79 7.23 -0.27
CA ILE A 14 -8.57 6.81 -0.98
C ILE A 14 -7.41 6.91 0.01
N ALA A 15 -6.71 5.81 0.25
CA ALA A 15 -5.45 5.80 0.97
C ALA A 15 -4.29 5.99 -0.03
N ASP A 16 -3.43 6.97 0.26
CA ASP A 16 -2.20 7.21 -0.48
C ASP A 16 -1.09 6.20 -0.07
N LEU A 17 0.07 6.34 -0.71
CA LEU A 17 1.22 5.46 -0.44
C LEU A 17 1.74 5.63 0.98
N ASP A 18 1.86 6.87 1.46
CA ASP A 18 2.32 7.17 2.82
C ASP A 18 1.42 6.54 3.88
N ARG A 19 0.12 6.45 3.63
CA ARG A 19 -0.84 5.74 4.48
C ARG A 19 -0.60 4.24 4.45
N ILE A 20 -0.39 3.66 3.27
CA ILE A 20 -0.16 2.22 3.09
C ILE A 20 1.14 1.79 3.74
N ASP A 21 2.22 2.55 3.56
CA ASP A 21 3.52 2.20 4.11
C ASP A 21 3.53 2.34 5.64
N ARG A 22 2.76 3.28 6.20
CA ARG A 22 2.61 3.48 7.66
C ARG A 22 1.74 2.42 8.33
N ASP A 23 0.58 2.14 7.76
CA ASP A 23 -0.48 1.37 8.43
C ASP A 23 -0.63 -0.06 7.89
N ASN A 24 0.24 -0.46 6.95
CA ASN A 24 0.09 -1.63 6.07
C ASN A 24 -1.19 -1.57 5.19
N ILE A 25 -1.30 -2.51 4.25
CA ILE A 25 -2.41 -2.51 3.29
C ILE A 25 -3.77 -2.71 3.94
N LEU A 26 -3.86 -3.51 5.01
CA LEU A 26 -5.13 -3.73 5.72
C LEU A 26 -5.51 -2.48 6.51
N GLY A 27 -4.57 -1.89 7.27
CA GLY A 27 -4.84 -0.67 8.04
C GLY A 27 -5.25 0.50 7.13
N ALA A 28 -4.54 0.69 6.02
CA ALA A 28 -4.89 1.69 5.02
C ALA A 28 -6.26 1.45 4.37
N THR A 29 -6.61 0.18 4.12
CA THR A 29 -7.93 -0.19 3.60
C THR A 29 -9.04 0.18 4.60
N LEU A 30 -8.88 -0.17 5.88
CA LEU A 30 -9.84 0.18 6.93
C LEU A 30 -9.94 1.69 7.12
N TRP A 31 -8.82 2.41 7.05
CA TRP A 31 -8.83 3.87 7.09
C TRP A 31 -9.60 4.48 5.90
N ALA A 32 -9.35 4.01 4.67
CA ALA A 32 -10.06 4.47 3.49
C ALA A 32 -11.57 4.17 3.55
N MET A 33 -11.96 3.01 4.11
CA MET A 33 -13.38 2.71 4.38
C MET A 33 -14.01 3.70 5.36
N ALA A 34 -13.29 4.09 6.43
CA ALA A 34 -13.77 5.09 7.37
C ALA A 34 -13.94 6.47 6.69
N GLN A 35 -13.00 6.87 5.84
CA GLN A 35 -13.12 8.10 5.05
C GLN A 35 -14.29 8.05 4.07
N ALA A 36 -14.56 6.90 3.45
CA ALA A 36 -15.71 6.73 2.56
C ALA A 36 -17.04 6.92 3.30
N VAL A 37 -17.14 6.44 4.55
CA VAL A 37 -18.32 6.66 5.40
C VAL A 37 -18.45 8.14 5.78
N ALA A 38 -17.35 8.79 6.18
CA ALA A 38 -17.37 10.21 6.52
C ALA A 38 -17.76 11.10 5.33
N ALA A 39 -17.36 10.73 4.11
CA ALA A 39 -17.69 11.42 2.87
C ALA A 39 -19.10 11.14 2.32
N LEU A 40 -19.89 10.28 2.97
CA LEU A 40 -21.21 9.87 2.48
C LEU A 40 -22.23 11.02 2.43
N GLY A 41 -22.03 12.07 3.26
CA GLY A 41 -22.91 13.22 3.37
C GLY A 41 -24.21 12.97 4.14
N VAL A 42 -24.42 11.74 4.61
CA VAL A 42 -25.50 11.32 5.51
C VAL A 42 -24.94 10.34 6.53
N GLU A 43 -25.48 10.34 7.74
CA GLU A 43 -25.04 9.42 8.80
C GLU A 43 -25.78 8.07 8.71
N PRO A 44 -25.09 6.96 8.38
CA PRO A 44 -25.73 5.65 8.33
C PRO A 44 -25.94 5.09 9.74
N LYS A 45 -27.06 4.38 9.93
CA LYS A 45 -27.34 3.66 11.20
C LYS A 45 -26.51 2.38 11.37
N LEU A 46 -26.16 1.75 10.25
CA LEU A 46 -25.39 0.50 10.19
C LEU A 46 -24.55 0.49 8.91
N VAL A 47 -23.28 0.13 9.05
CA VAL A 47 -22.37 -0.07 7.90
C VAL A 47 -22.14 -1.56 7.68
N LEU A 48 -22.40 -2.03 6.45
CA LEU A 48 -22.10 -3.40 6.04
C LEU A 48 -20.78 -3.41 5.27
N VAL A 49 -19.84 -4.25 5.70
CA VAL A 49 -18.46 -4.28 5.17
C VAL A 49 -18.18 -5.65 4.56
N ASP A 50 -17.63 -5.68 3.35
CA ASP A 50 -17.16 -6.93 2.75
C ASP A 50 -15.91 -7.45 3.48
N GLY A 51 -15.89 -8.75 3.77
CA GLY A 51 -14.78 -9.43 4.43
C GLY A 51 -15.04 -9.74 5.90
N ASN A 52 -13.97 -9.80 6.68
CA ASN A 52 -13.98 -10.23 8.08
C ASN A 52 -13.40 -9.19 9.06
N LYS A 53 -13.12 -7.97 8.57
CA LYS A 53 -12.64 -6.84 9.36
C LYS A 53 -13.49 -5.61 9.05
N ALA A 54 -13.78 -4.82 10.07
CA ALA A 54 -14.52 -3.56 9.94
C ALA A 54 -13.63 -2.38 10.34
N PRO A 55 -13.82 -1.20 9.74
CA PRO A 55 -13.17 0.01 10.19
C PRO A 55 -13.71 0.43 11.56
N ARG A 56 -12.92 1.22 12.29
CA ARG A 56 -13.42 1.89 13.51
C ARG A 56 -14.34 3.04 13.08
N LEU A 57 -15.60 2.98 13.52
CA LEU A 57 -16.65 3.92 13.18
C LEU A 57 -17.40 4.34 14.43
N ALA A 58 -18.03 5.52 14.39
CA ALA A 58 -18.91 5.99 15.46
C ALA A 58 -20.24 5.21 15.52
N MET A 59 -20.67 4.68 14.38
CA MET A 59 -21.87 3.84 14.25
C MET A 59 -21.52 2.34 14.19
N ALA A 60 -22.56 1.51 14.34
CA ALA A 60 -22.41 0.06 14.24
C ALA A 60 -21.92 -0.39 12.86
N ALA A 61 -21.04 -1.39 12.84
CA ALA A 61 -20.55 -2.02 11.63
C ALA A 61 -20.70 -3.54 11.71
N ARG A 62 -21.08 -4.17 10.59
CA ARG A 62 -21.17 -5.63 10.46
C ARG A 62 -20.40 -6.09 9.24
N THR A 63 -19.54 -7.09 9.44
CA THR A 63 -18.75 -7.70 8.36
C THR A 63 -19.52 -8.86 7.73
N ILE A 64 -19.43 -9.02 6.41
CA ILE A 64 -20.02 -10.11 5.65
C ILE A 64 -18.96 -10.66 4.70
N VAL A 65 -18.52 -11.90 4.92
CA VAL A 65 -17.55 -12.57 4.03
C VAL A 65 -18.20 -12.85 2.68
N LYS A 66 -17.56 -12.40 1.59
CA LYS A 66 -18.12 -12.39 0.22
C LYS A 66 -19.43 -11.62 0.17
N GLY A 67 -19.41 -10.44 0.80
CA GLY A 67 -20.57 -9.60 0.99
C GLY A 67 -21.10 -9.01 -0.31
N ASP A 68 -20.22 -8.80 -1.29
CA ASP A 68 -20.58 -8.35 -2.65
C ASP A 68 -21.53 -9.33 -3.36
N ALA A 69 -21.37 -10.64 -3.15
CA ALA A 69 -22.26 -11.67 -3.68
C ALA A 69 -23.57 -11.84 -2.88
N LYS A 70 -23.67 -11.23 -1.69
CA LYS A 70 -24.76 -11.48 -0.72
C LYS A 70 -25.58 -10.26 -0.36
N CYS A 71 -25.07 -9.06 -0.63
CA CYS A 71 -25.67 -7.79 -0.21
C CYS A 71 -25.56 -6.76 -1.34
N LEU A 72 -26.71 -6.23 -1.77
CA LEU A 72 -26.79 -5.24 -2.85
C LEU A 72 -26.03 -3.95 -2.52
N SER A 73 -26.05 -3.48 -1.27
CA SER A 73 -25.32 -2.28 -0.87
C SER A 73 -23.80 -2.48 -0.97
N ILE A 74 -23.30 -3.66 -0.59
CA ILE A 74 -21.89 -4.01 -0.73
C ILE A 74 -21.53 -4.13 -2.22
N ALA A 75 -22.36 -4.84 -3.01
CA ALA A 75 -22.15 -4.96 -4.46
C ALA A 75 -22.07 -3.58 -5.15
N ALA A 76 -22.98 -2.67 -4.78
CA ALA A 76 -22.97 -1.30 -5.28
C ALA A 76 -21.68 -0.54 -4.90
N ALA A 77 -21.24 -0.66 -3.64
CA ALA A 77 -19.98 -0.07 -3.19
C ALA A 77 -18.77 -0.64 -3.95
N SER A 78 -18.72 -1.95 -4.20
CA SER A 78 -17.66 -2.59 -5.00
C SER A 78 -17.61 -2.06 -6.43
N ILE A 79 -18.77 -1.81 -7.06
CA ILE A 79 -18.84 -1.18 -8.39
C ILE A 79 -18.28 0.25 -8.36
N ILE A 80 -18.64 1.05 -7.34
CA ILE A 80 -18.10 2.41 -7.19
C ILE A 80 -16.59 2.36 -7.02
N ALA A 81 -16.09 1.55 -6.09
CA ALA A 81 -14.66 1.43 -5.81
C ALA A 81 -13.87 1.01 -7.06
N LYS A 82 -14.34 -0.01 -7.78
CA LYS A 82 -13.70 -0.50 -9.00
C LYS A 82 -13.65 0.56 -10.09
N VAL A 83 -14.78 1.20 -10.40
CA VAL A 83 -14.83 2.21 -11.46
C VAL A 83 -13.99 3.43 -11.11
N THR A 84 -14.01 3.88 -9.86
CA THR A 84 -13.16 4.99 -9.41
C THR A 84 -11.69 4.63 -9.54
N ARG A 85 -11.28 3.46 -9.05
CA ARG A 85 -9.87 3.03 -9.10
C ARG A 85 -9.40 2.80 -10.53
N ASP A 86 -10.25 2.28 -11.42
CA ASP A 86 -9.89 2.10 -12.82
C ASP A 86 -9.68 3.43 -13.55
N ARG A 87 -10.48 4.46 -13.25
CA ARG A 87 -10.28 5.81 -13.79
C ARG A 87 -8.97 6.43 -13.31
N MET A 88 -8.63 6.26 -12.03
CA MET A 88 -7.34 6.71 -11.50
C MET A 88 -6.16 6.06 -12.24
N MET A 89 -6.28 4.79 -12.65
CA MET A 89 -5.20 4.13 -13.40
C MET A 89 -5.09 4.57 -14.84
N LEU A 90 -6.18 4.98 -15.48
CA LEU A 90 -6.13 5.60 -16.80
C LEU A 90 -5.41 6.95 -16.74
N ASP A 91 -5.68 7.73 -15.68
CA ASP A 91 -4.94 8.97 -15.41
C ASP A 91 -3.44 8.69 -15.15
N LEU A 92 -3.12 7.68 -14.35
CA LEU A 92 -1.72 7.26 -14.14
C LEU A 92 -1.02 6.85 -15.42
N ASP A 93 -1.70 6.12 -16.31
CA ASP A 93 -1.12 5.71 -17.59
C ASP A 93 -0.76 6.91 -18.46
N THR A 94 -1.58 7.96 -18.39
CA THR A 94 -1.33 9.22 -19.11
C THR A 94 -0.15 9.98 -18.48
N ARG A 95 -0.08 10.04 -17.14
CA ARG A 95 1.00 10.74 -16.42
C ARG A 95 2.33 10.01 -16.48
N TYR A 96 2.31 8.69 -16.51
CA TYR A 96 3.48 7.81 -16.50
C TYR A 96 3.35 6.81 -17.67
N PRO A 97 3.60 7.26 -18.91
CA PRO A 97 3.47 6.41 -20.08
C PRO A 97 4.50 5.28 -20.06
N GLY A 98 4.13 4.14 -20.65
CA GLY A 98 5.02 2.98 -20.81
C GLY A 98 4.99 1.96 -19.68
N TYR A 99 4.29 2.24 -18.58
CA TYR A 99 4.04 1.27 -17.51
C TYR A 99 2.86 0.33 -17.79
N GLY A 100 1.86 0.76 -18.57
CA GLY A 100 0.69 -0.06 -18.90
C GLY A 100 -0.44 -0.01 -17.85
N PHE A 101 -0.46 1.00 -16.96
CA PHE A 101 -1.45 1.16 -15.90
C PHE A 101 -2.89 1.09 -16.41
N ALA A 102 -3.16 1.54 -17.63
CA ALA A 102 -4.48 1.45 -18.24
C ALA A 102 -4.98 0.00 -18.41
N GLN A 103 -4.07 -0.97 -18.55
CA GLN A 103 -4.38 -2.37 -18.81
C GLN A 103 -4.47 -3.17 -17.51
N HIS A 104 -3.38 -3.25 -16.76
CA HIS A 104 -3.28 -4.07 -15.54
C HIS A 104 -3.63 -3.31 -14.26
N LYS A 105 -4.02 -2.04 -14.33
CA LYS A 105 -4.49 -1.24 -13.18
C LYS A 105 -3.49 -1.14 -12.01
N GLY A 106 -2.21 -1.32 -12.29
CA GLY A 106 -1.14 -1.34 -11.30
C GLY A 106 -1.00 -2.65 -10.52
N TYR A 107 -1.67 -3.73 -10.94
CA TYR A 107 -1.33 -5.08 -10.50
C TYR A 107 0.03 -5.49 -11.08
N GLY A 108 0.84 -6.18 -10.27
CA GLY A 108 2.18 -6.64 -10.63
C GLY A 108 2.17 -7.82 -11.60
N THR A 109 1.58 -7.65 -12.79
CA THR A 109 1.66 -8.61 -13.89
C THR A 109 3.10 -8.70 -14.41
N GLU A 110 3.37 -9.64 -15.31
CA GLU A 110 4.68 -9.74 -15.96
C GLU A 110 5.02 -8.45 -16.72
N GLU A 111 4.07 -7.93 -17.48
CA GLU A 111 4.24 -6.70 -18.26
C GLU A 111 4.56 -5.49 -17.36
N HIS A 112 3.88 -5.38 -16.21
CA HIS A 112 4.16 -4.29 -15.26
C HIS A 112 5.55 -4.46 -14.64
N ARG A 113 5.92 -5.67 -14.23
CA ARG A 113 7.25 -5.94 -13.66
C ARG A 113 8.36 -5.61 -14.66
N ASP A 114 8.21 -6.00 -15.91
CA ASP A 114 9.15 -5.70 -16.98
C ASP A 114 9.26 -4.21 -17.26
N ALA A 115 8.13 -3.49 -17.27
CA ALA A 115 8.14 -2.04 -17.41
C ALA A 115 8.87 -1.36 -16.24
N VAL A 116 8.67 -1.82 -15.00
CA VAL A 116 9.40 -1.30 -13.83
C VAL A 116 10.89 -1.62 -13.90
N LEU A 117 11.27 -2.82 -14.36
CA LEU A 117 12.68 -3.18 -14.54
C LEU A 117 13.35 -2.38 -15.66
N ARG A 118 12.62 -2.04 -16.73
CA ARG A 118 13.13 -1.27 -17.86
C ARG A 118 13.18 0.24 -17.61
N ILE A 119 12.11 0.81 -17.06
CA ILE A 119 11.94 2.27 -16.91
C ILE A 119 12.40 2.75 -15.52
N GLY A 120 12.40 1.86 -14.53
CA GLY A 120 12.54 2.21 -13.11
C GLY A 120 11.18 2.39 -12.42
N ARG A 121 11.18 2.64 -11.11
CA ARG A 121 9.94 2.93 -10.36
C ARG A 121 9.49 4.39 -10.58
N CYS A 122 8.18 4.61 -10.69
CA CYS A 122 7.57 5.94 -10.59
C CYS A 122 7.03 6.21 -9.17
N PRO A 123 6.68 7.47 -8.83
CA PRO A 123 6.18 7.84 -7.50
C PRO A 123 4.93 7.09 -7.02
N GLU A 124 4.17 6.46 -7.92
CA GLU A 124 2.92 5.74 -7.58
C GLU A 124 3.17 4.27 -7.18
N HIS A 125 4.41 3.81 -7.25
CA HIS A 125 4.76 2.45 -6.84
C HIS A 125 4.95 2.34 -5.33
N ARG A 126 4.43 1.25 -4.75
CA ARG A 126 4.61 0.91 -3.34
C ARG A 126 5.97 0.26 -3.14
N GLU A 127 6.87 0.94 -2.45
CA GLU A 127 8.25 0.49 -2.27
C GLU A 127 8.33 -0.89 -1.60
N THR A 128 7.47 -1.11 -0.59
CA THR A 128 7.35 -2.38 0.12
C THR A 128 7.01 -3.56 -0.80
N PHE A 129 6.31 -3.32 -1.92
CA PHE A 129 5.89 -4.34 -2.87
C PHE A 129 6.94 -4.56 -3.97
N LEU A 130 7.76 -3.55 -4.26
CA LEU A 130 8.81 -3.62 -5.28
C LEU A 130 10.15 -4.19 -4.77
N ARG A 131 10.37 -4.24 -3.45
CA ARG A 131 11.66 -4.63 -2.85
C ARG A 131 12.25 -5.91 -3.46
N LYS A 132 11.45 -6.97 -3.62
CA LYS A 132 11.91 -8.24 -4.21
C LYS A 132 12.28 -8.11 -5.67
N LEU A 133 11.49 -7.36 -6.45
CA LEU A 133 11.73 -7.13 -7.88
C LEU A 133 13.00 -6.30 -8.11
N MET A 134 13.23 -5.30 -7.27
CA MET A 134 14.38 -4.40 -7.39
C MET A 134 15.67 -5.01 -6.84
N ALA A 135 15.60 -5.90 -5.84
CA ALA A 135 16.77 -6.64 -5.34
C ALA A 135 17.41 -7.52 -6.42
N SER A 136 16.65 -7.95 -7.43
CA SER A 136 17.14 -8.70 -8.60
C SER A 136 18.08 -7.90 -9.51
N ARG A 137 18.30 -6.60 -9.24
CA ARG A 137 19.26 -5.74 -9.97
C ARG A 137 20.69 -5.80 -9.43
N ILE A 138 20.94 -6.42 -8.28
CA ILE A 138 22.32 -6.60 -7.81
C ILE A 138 22.92 -7.78 -8.56
N ASP A 139 23.77 -7.46 -9.54
CA ASP A 139 24.71 -8.42 -10.11
C ASP A 139 25.60 -8.94 -8.98
N PRO A 140 25.66 -10.26 -8.70
CA PRO A 140 26.62 -10.83 -7.75
C PRO A 140 28.06 -10.38 -8.04
N GLY A 141 28.39 -10.03 -9.28
CA GLY A 141 29.69 -9.49 -9.69
C GLY A 141 30.01 -8.07 -9.21
N GLN A 142 29.02 -7.27 -8.80
CA GLN A 142 29.24 -5.91 -8.26
C GLN A 142 29.33 -5.85 -6.73
N LEU A 143 29.03 -6.93 -6.01
CA LEU A 143 29.19 -7.00 -4.56
C LEU A 143 30.68 -7.05 -4.13
N GLY A 144 31.58 -7.42 -5.04
CA GLY A 144 33.03 -7.44 -4.82
C GLY A 144 33.71 -6.07 -4.76
N LEU A 145 33.02 -4.98 -5.16
CA LEU A 145 33.62 -3.63 -5.20
C LEU A 145 33.37 -2.78 -3.95
N LEU A 146 32.61 -3.28 -2.98
CA LEU A 146 32.39 -2.62 -1.68
C LEU A 146 33.10 -3.36 -0.53
N GLY A 147 33.99 -4.31 -0.84
CA GLY A 147 34.70 -5.15 0.14
C GLY A 147 36.06 -4.62 0.62
N GLU A 148 36.60 -3.54 0.05
CA GLU A 148 37.98 -3.09 0.35
C GLU A 148 38.06 -1.82 1.23
N ALA A 149 37.08 -1.61 2.12
CA ALA A 149 37.15 -0.53 3.11
C ALA A 149 36.96 -1.02 4.57
N ALA A 150 37.24 -2.30 4.83
CA ALA A 150 37.16 -2.88 6.18
C ALA A 150 38.52 -3.26 6.79
N ASP A 151 39.63 -3.12 6.06
CA ASP A 151 40.99 -3.44 6.54
C ASP A 151 41.81 -2.15 6.73
N ALA A 152 41.43 -1.34 7.72
CA ALA A 152 42.27 -0.24 8.21
C ALA A 152 41.91 0.12 9.66
N VAL A 153 42.04 -0.84 10.59
CA VAL A 153 42.26 -0.52 12.00
C VAL A 153 43.25 -1.56 12.55
N ASP A 154 44.53 -1.31 12.27
CA ASP A 154 45.64 -2.02 12.91
C ASP A 154 45.84 -1.48 14.33
N ALA A 155 46.28 -2.40 15.19
CA ALA A 155 46.49 -2.25 16.60
C ALA A 155 47.66 -1.31 16.91
N THR A 156 47.52 -0.47 17.94
CA THR A 156 48.64 -0.11 18.83
C THR A 156 48.13 0.12 20.25
N ASP A 157 48.63 -0.72 21.15
CA ASP A 157 48.83 -0.61 22.60
C ASP A 157 48.39 0.66 23.35
N ALA A 158 47.76 0.48 24.52
CA ALA A 158 48.44 0.57 25.81
C ALA A 158 47.45 0.73 26.98
N ASP A 159 47.47 -0.28 27.86
CA ASP A 159 47.37 -0.23 29.32
C ASP A 159 47.13 1.15 30.00
N VAL A 160 46.00 1.33 30.70
CA VAL A 160 45.90 2.07 31.98
C VAL A 160 44.72 1.56 32.84
N SER A 161 45.06 0.80 33.87
CA SER A 161 44.56 0.84 35.26
C SER A 161 43.14 0.37 35.67
N LEU A 162 43.16 -0.72 36.46
CA LEU A 162 42.67 -0.87 37.85
C LEU A 162 41.20 -0.55 38.16
N GLY A 163 40.38 -1.60 38.20
CA GLY A 163 39.16 -1.66 39.01
C GLY A 163 39.37 -2.61 40.20
N VAL A 164 39.49 -2.06 41.40
CA VAL A 164 39.37 -2.81 42.66
C VAL A 164 38.23 -2.20 43.48
N ALA A 165 37.46 -3.09 44.11
CA ALA A 165 36.49 -2.91 45.19
C ALA A 165 35.06 -2.48 44.83
N ASN A 166 34.16 -3.47 44.89
CA ASN A 166 32.82 -3.31 45.46
C ASN A 166 32.77 -4.25 46.68
N GLU A 167 32.76 -3.67 47.88
CA GLU A 167 32.08 -4.21 49.06
C GLU A 167 31.44 -3.01 49.79
N ASP A 168 30.23 -3.29 50.31
CA ASP A 168 29.27 -2.46 51.08
C ASP A 168 28.17 -1.71 50.30
#